data_AF-A0A0C3PVP0-F1
#
_entry.id   AF-A0A0C3PVP0-F1
#
_cell.length_a   1.000
_cell.length_b   1.000
_cell.length_c   1.000
_cell.angle_alpha   90.00
_cell.angle_beta   90.00
_cell.angle_gamma   90.00
#
_symmetry.space_group_name_H-M   'P 1'
#
loop_
_entity.id
_entity.type
_entity.pdbx_description
1 polymer ?
#
loop_
_entity_poly.entity_id
_entity_poly.type
_entity_poly.pdbx_seq_one_letter_code
_entity_poly.pdbx_strand_id
1 'polypeptide(L)'
;MSEQLNELGPIDMALSAEEIDDLVSQFRLRTSDRRLSHQQMQKFFRELPRITEAELTADGKHDAACPICFNAFVAVLAEEETARAMDSPARPAEELGVTRLQKTCGHMFCRKDIMRWISEGHASCPNCRRPLLPDAERRESEPRPTASDWFLARIADSGISV
;
A
#
# COMPACT_ATOMS: atom_id res chain seq x y z
N MET A 1 20.46 -58.66 19.87
CA MET A 1 19.79 -58.20 18.65
C MET A 1 19.56 -56.72 18.82
N SER A 2 20.64 -55.95 18.65
CA SER A 2 20.70 -54.55 19.05
C SER A 2 20.44 -53.63 17.86
N GLU A 3 19.62 -52.62 18.12
CA GLU A 3 19.76 -51.25 17.64
C GLU A 3 19.68 -50.98 16.13
N GLN A 4 18.53 -50.44 15.71
CA GLN A 4 18.48 -49.46 14.62
C GLN A 4 17.54 -48.32 15.03
N LEU A 5 18.10 -47.33 15.72
CA LEU A 5 17.54 -46.00 15.87
C LEU A 5 18.42 -45.02 15.09
N ASN A 6 17.77 -44.28 14.19
CA ASN A 6 17.99 -42.85 13.93
C ASN A 6 19.27 -42.42 13.18
N GLU A 7 19.14 -42.12 11.88
CA GLU A 7 20.01 -41.15 11.20
C GLU A 7 19.17 -40.24 10.28
N LEU A 8 18.49 -39.25 10.87
CA LEU A 8 18.14 -38.03 10.15
C LEU A 8 19.31 -37.06 10.33
N GLY A 9 20.10 -36.91 9.26
CA GLY A 9 21.23 -35.98 9.24
C GLY A 9 20.78 -34.53 9.52
N PRO A 10 21.68 -33.69 10.06
CA PRO A 10 21.36 -32.30 10.36
C PRO A 10 21.08 -31.56 9.04
N ILE A 11 19.87 -31.00 8.92
CA ILE A 11 19.55 -30.04 7.85
C ILE A 11 20.27 -28.74 8.21
N ASP A 12 21.46 -28.57 7.68
CA ASP A 12 22.27 -27.36 7.87
C ASP A 12 21.70 -26.25 6.97
N MET A 13 20.66 -25.55 7.45
CA MET A 13 20.12 -24.34 6.82
C MET A 13 20.87 -23.09 7.32
N ALA A 14 22.20 -23.08 7.18
CA ALA A 14 23.00 -21.88 7.42
C ALA A 14 22.78 -20.89 6.27
N LEU A 15 21.72 -20.09 6.35
CA LEU A 15 21.50 -18.96 5.45
C LEU A 15 22.63 -17.94 5.66
N SER A 16 23.22 -17.47 4.57
CA SER A 16 24.25 -16.43 4.60
C SER A 16 23.68 -15.11 5.09
N ALA A 17 24.54 -14.23 5.60
CA ALA A 17 24.12 -12.90 6.07
C ALA A 17 23.44 -12.07 4.96
N GLU A 18 23.83 -12.28 3.70
CA GLU A 18 23.23 -11.64 2.53
C GLU A 18 21.83 -12.20 2.23
N GLU A 19 21.63 -13.52 2.35
CA GLU A 19 20.31 -14.14 2.22
C GLU A 19 19.38 -13.74 3.37
N ILE A 20 19.91 -13.57 4.58
CA ILE A 20 19.14 -13.07 5.72
C ILE A 20 18.75 -11.61 5.49
N ASP A 21 19.64 -10.76 4.98
CA ASP A 21 19.31 -9.36 4.67
C ASP A 21 18.26 -9.26 3.55
N ASP A 22 18.35 -10.10 2.52
CA ASP A 22 17.33 -10.14 1.47
C ASP A 22 15.99 -10.67 2.01
N LEU A 23 16.00 -11.72 2.85
CA LEU A 23 14.79 -12.25 3.47
C LEU A 23 14.14 -11.23 4.42
N VAL A 24 14.95 -10.55 5.24
CA VAL A 24 14.51 -9.48 6.15
C VAL A 24 14.03 -8.28 5.35
N SER A 25 14.65 -7.95 4.22
CA SER A 25 14.20 -6.90 3.32
C SER A 25 12.87 -7.25 2.68
N GLN A 26 12.70 -8.47 2.17
CA GLN A 26 11.41 -8.98 1.68
C GLN A 26 10.35 -9.00 2.77
N PHE A 27 10.71 -9.36 4.01
CA PHE A 27 9.81 -9.37 5.15
C PHE A 27 9.43 -7.95 5.58
N ARG A 28 10.39 -7.02 5.62
CA ARG A 28 10.15 -5.59 5.85
C ARG A 28 9.25 -5.02 4.77
N LEU A 29 9.41 -5.37 3.50
CA LEU A 29 8.49 -4.92 2.44
C LEU A 29 7.06 -5.46 2.64
N ARG A 30 6.92 -6.66 3.22
CA ARG A 30 5.61 -7.26 3.56
C ARG A 30 4.96 -6.66 4.81
N THR A 31 5.72 -6.16 5.77
CA THR A 31 5.22 -5.61 7.05
C THR A 31 5.36 -4.10 7.19
N SER A 32 5.89 -3.40 6.18
CA SER A 32 6.09 -1.95 6.24
C SER A 32 4.76 -1.19 6.26
N ASP A 33 4.27 -0.95 7.47
CA ASP A 33 3.43 0.17 7.89
C ASP A 33 4.17 1.52 7.69
N ARG A 34 4.85 1.69 6.56
CA ARG A 34 5.45 2.97 6.19
C ARG A 34 4.35 3.86 5.64
N ARG A 35 3.80 4.70 6.52
CA ARG A 35 2.84 5.75 6.18
C ARG A 35 3.32 6.56 4.98
N LEU A 36 2.44 6.83 4.04
CA LEU A 36 2.72 7.72 2.91
C LEU A 36 2.81 9.16 3.41
N SER A 37 3.70 9.97 2.81
CA SER A 37 3.73 11.40 3.08
C SER A 37 2.43 12.07 2.61
N HIS A 38 2.08 13.23 3.15
CA HIS A 38 0.88 13.95 2.75
C HIS A 38 0.87 14.27 1.24
N GLN A 39 2.02 14.66 0.68
CA GLN A 39 2.16 14.92 -0.75
C GLN A 39 1.97 13.66 -1.59
N GLN A 40 2.51 12.52 -1.14
CA GLN A 40 2.31 11.23 -1.80
C GLN A 40 0.84 10.80 -1.77
N MET A 41 0.16 10.94 -0.63
CA MET A 41 -1.26 10.61 -0.51
C MET A 41 -2.11 11.45 -1.46
N GLN A 42 -1.90 12.78 -1.49
CA GLN A 42 -2.65 13.65 -2.39
C GLN A 42 -2.40 13.32 -3.87
N LYS A 43 -1.14 13.08 -4.25
CA LYS A 43 -0.79 12.66 -5.62
C LYS A 43 -1.52 11.36 -5.97
N PHE A 44 -1.47 10.38 -5.07
CA PHE A 44 -2.13 9.10 -5.25
C PHE A 44 -3.65 9.25 -5.43
N PHE A 45 -4.32 10.03 -4.58
CA PHE A 45 -5.78 10.23 -4.68
C PHE A 45 -6.23 10.87 -5.98
N ARG A 46 -5.41 11.77 -6.55
CA ARG A 46 -5.67 12.42 -7.85
C ARG A 46 -5.51 11.45 -9.01
N GLU A 47 -4.61 10.49 -8.89
CA GLU A 47 -4.31 9.50 -9.94
C GLU A 47 -5.23 8.28 -9.90
N LEU A 48 -6.06 8.13 -8.85
CA LEU A 48 -7.03 7.04 -8.75
C LEU A 48 -8.08 7.17 -9.86
N PRO A 49 -8.21 6.18 -10.76
CA PRO A 49 -9.22 6.21 -11.82
C PRO A 49 -10.62 6.15 -11.23
N ARG A 50 -11.59 6.78 -11.90
CA ARG A 50 -13.02 6.57 -11.63
C ARG A 50 -13.51 5.47 -12.54
N ILE A 51 -14.11 4.44 -11.96
CA ILE A 51 -14.66 3.30 -12.71
C ILE A 51 -16.14 3.56 -12.96
N THR A 52 -16.57 3.33 -14.20
CA THR A 52 -17.97 3.41 -14.63
C THR A 52 -18.66 2.05 -14.56
N GLU A 53 -19.99 2.05 -14.64
CA GLU A 53 -20.78 0.81 -14.66
C GLU A 53 -20.49 -0.05 -15.90
N ALA A 54 -20.24 0.58 -17.04
CA ALA A 54 -19.85 -0.12 -18.27
C ALA A 54 -18.53 -0.87 -18.09
N GLU A 55 -17.54 -0.27 -17.42
CA GLU A 55 -16.26 -0.91 -17.11
C GLU A 55 -16.43 -2.04 -16.09
N LEU A 56 -17.28 -1.87 -15.06
CA LEU A 56 -17.60 -2.97 -14.13
C LEU A 56 -18.18 -4.18 -14.84
N THR A 57 -19.08 -3.94 -15.79
CA THR A 57 -19.70 -5.00 -16.59
C THR A 57 -18.67 -5.67 -17.50
N ALA A 58 -17.83 -4.89 -18.19
CA ALA A 58 -16.78 -5.40 -19.06
C ALA A 58 -15.77 -6.29 -18.30
N ASP A 59 -15.48 -5.97 -17.04
CA ASP A 59 -14.58 -6.75 -16.19
C ASP A 59 -15.28 -7.93 -15.47
N GLY A 60 -16.57 -8.17 -15.72
CA GLY A 60 -17.34 -9.23 -15.07
C GLY A 60 -17.53 -9.03 -13.57
N LYS A 61 -17.46 -7.77 -13.09
CA LYS A 61 -17.52 -7.39 -11.67
C LYS A 61 -18.78 -6.58 -11.33
N HIS A 62 -19.82 -6.71 -12.13
CA HIS A 62 -21.09 -6.02 -11.92
C HIS A 62 -21.69 -6.31 -10.53
N ASP A 63 -21.69 -7.58 -10.11
CA ASP A 63 -22.26 -8.01 -8.82
C ASP A 63 -21.23 -8.01 -7.68
N ALA A 64 -20.02 -7.47 -7.92
CA ALA A 64 -19.01 -7.40 -6.89
C ALA A 64 -19.29 -6.27 -5.89
N ALA A 65 -18.78 -6.44 -4.68
CA ALA A 65 -18.91 -5.48 -3.59
C ALA A 65 -17.54 -4.97 -3.14
N CYS A 66 -17.53 -3.78 -2.55
CA CYS A 66 -16.33 -3.26 -1.89
C CYS A 66 -15.96 -4.19 -0.73
N PRO A 67 -14.73 -4.74 -0.68
CA PRO A 67 -14.34 -5.66 0.40
C PRO A 67 -14.12 -4.97 1.76
N ILE A 68 -14.26 -3.64 1.83
CA ILE A 68 -14.11 -2.85 3.07
C ILE A 68 -15.48 -2.57 3.69
N CYS A 69 -16.40 -1.92 2.96
CA CYS A 69 -17.74 -1.61 3.47
C CYS A 69 -18.84 -2.60 3.07
N PHE A 70 -18.54 -3.59 2.21
CA PHE A 70 -19.49 -4.57 1.68
C PHE A 70 -20.66 -4.02 0.85
N ASN A 71 -20.64 -2.73 0.51
CA ASN A 71 -21.61 -2.16 -0.44
C ASN A 71 -21.31 -2.65 -1.87
N ALA A 72 -22.36 -3.04 -2.60
CA ALA A 72 -22.27 -3.40 -4.01
C ALA A 72 -21.75 -2.21 -4.84
N PHE A 73 -20.88 -2.46 -5.81
CA PHE A 73 -20.29 -1.38 -6.62
C PHE A 73 -21.34 -0.61 -7.40
N VAL A 74 -22.37 -1.30 -7.91
CA VAL A 74 -23.52 -0.66 -8.58
C VAL A 74 -24.26 0.32 -7.67
N ALA A 75 -24.43 0.00 -6.37
CA ALA A 75 -25.07 0.89 -5.42
C ALA A 75 -24.22 2.13 -5.13
N VAL A 76 -22.89 1.97 -5.05
CA VAL A 76 -21.95 3.08 -4.88
C VAL A 76 -21.96 4.02 -6.08
N LEU A 77 -22.05 3.49 -7.30
CA LEU A 77 -22.16 4.31 -8.52
C LEU A 77 -23.49 5.05 -8.60
N ALA A 78 -24.60 4.40 -8.23
CA ALA A 78 -25.91 5.06 -8.16
C ALA A 78 -25.92 6.19 -7.10
N GLU A 79 -25.22 6.01 -5.97
CA GLU A 79 -25.03 7.07 -4.97
C GLU A 79 -24.24 8.26 -5.55
N GLU A 80 -23.16 8.00 -6.30
CA GLU A 80 -22.38 9.04 -6.99
C GLU A 80 -23.23 9.82 -8.00
N GLU A 81 -24.04 9.13 -8.81
CA GLU A 81 -24.94 9.76 -9.78
C GLU A 81 -25.99 10.64 -9.09
N THR A 82 -26.65 10.10 -8.05
CA THR A 82 -27.66 10.83 -7.28
C THR A 82 -27.07 12.05 -6.60
N ALA A 83 -25.89 11.92 -5.99
CA ALA A 83 -25.21 13.02 -5.33
C ALA A 83 -24.81 14.13 -6.31
N ARG A 84 -24.39 13.77 -7.52
CA ARG A 84 -24.10 14.72 -8.60
C ARG A 84 -25.36 15.41 -9.13
N ALA A 85 -26.42 14.65 -9.38
CA ALA A 85 -27.67 15.21 -9.90
C ALA A 85 -28.33 16.20 -8.92
N MET A 86 -28.14 15.97 -7.62
CA MET A 86 -28.70 16.80 -6.55
C MET A 86 -27.74 17.88 -6.03
N ASP A 87 -26.55 18.04 -6.63
CA ASP A 87 -25.47 18.92 -6.15
C ASP A 87 -25.28 18.87 -4.63
N SER A 88 -25.35 17.65 -4.06
CA SER A 88 -25.46 17.48 -2.61
C SER A 88 -24.15 17.84 -1.91
N PRO A 89 -24.12 18.79 -0.95
CA PRO A 89 -22.92 19.12 -0.21
C PRO A 89 -22.55 18.07 0.85
N ALA A 90 -23.33 16.98 0.98
CA ALA A 90 -23.17 16.00 2.05
C ALA A 90 -21.87 15.20 1.95
N ARG A 91 -21.27 15.07 0.75
CA ARG A 91 -19.99 14.37 0.55
C ARG A 91 -19.12 15.06 -0.50
N PRO A 92 -17.80 15.13 -0.28
CA PRO A 92 -16.87 15.67 -1.27
C PRO A 92 -16.86 14.79 -2.52
N ALA A 93 -16.83 15.43 -3.69
CA ALA A 93 -16.92 14.73 -4.99
C ALA A 93 -15.78 13.73 -5.20
N GLU A 94 -14.64 13.94 -4.54
CA GLU A 94 -13.44 13.10 -4.60
C GLU A 94 -13.63 11.73 -3.95
N GLU A 95 -14.52 11.62 -2.96
CA GLU A 95 -14.81 10.39 -2.21
C GLU A 95 -15.93 9.55 -2.83
N LEU A 96 -16.69 10.11 -3.79
CA LEU A 96 -17.80 9.43 -4.45
C LEU A 96 -17.31 8.52 -5.57
N GLY A 97 -17.93 7.34 -5.68
CA GLY A 97 -17.72 6.39 -6.78
C GLY A 97 -16.80 5.22 -6.45
N VAL A 98 -16.47 4.47 -7.50
CA VAL A 98 -15.63 3.26 -7.44
C VAL A 98 -14.28 3.54 -8.08
N THR A 99 -13.22 2.93 -7.55
CA THR A 99 -11.86 3.05 -8.09
C THR A 99 -11.15 1.70 -8.13
N ARG A 100 -10.04 1.67 -8.88
CA ARG A 100 -9.17 0.51 -9.06
C ARG A 100 -7.73 0.91 -8.77
N LEU A 101 -7.02 0.07 -8.02
CA LEU A 101 -5.57 0.19 -7.80
C LEU A 101 -4.78 -0.24 -9.04
N GLN A 102 -4.96 0.47 -10.16
CA GLN A 102 -4.50 0.06 -11.50
C GLN A 102 -2.98 -0.05 -11.61
N LYS A 103 -2.23 0.83 -10.91
CA LYS A 103 -0.76 0.83 -10.94
C LYS A 103 -0.10 -0.35 -10.22
N THR A 104 -0.83 -1.09 -9.37
CA THR A 104 -0.21 -2.09 -8.47
C THR A 104 -0.83 -3.48 -8.54
N CYS A 105 -2.10 -3.63 -8.16
CA CYS A 105 -2.75 -4.95 -8.03
C CYS A 105 -4.12 -5.06 -8.69
N GLY A 106 -4.71 -3.95 -9.17
CA GLY A 106 -6.00 -3.97 -9.86
C GLY A 106 -7.22 -4.28 -8.99
N HIS A 107 -7.06 -4.38 -7.66
CA HIS A 107 -8.20 -4.51 -6.74
C HIS A 107 -9.05 -3.24 -6.72
N MET A 108 -10.36 -3.44 -6.52
CA MET A 108 -11.38 -2.40 -6.62
C MET A 108 -12.02 -2.13 -5.26
N PHE A 109 -12.35 -0.87 -5.02
CA PHE A 109 -12.89 -0.37 -3.76
C PHE A 109 -13.79 0.83 -4.05
N CYS A 110 -14.69 1.18 -3.14
CA CYS A 110 -15.27 2.52 -3.18
C CYS A 110 -14.17 3.54 -2.81
N ARG A 111 -14.25 4.74 -3.40
CA ARG A 111 -13.20 5.77 -3.25
C ARG A 111 -13.04 6.22 -1.81
N LYS A 112 -14.15 6.49 -1.13
CA LYS A 112 -14.18 6.83 0.29
C LYS A 112 -13.34 5.89 1.16
N ASP A 113 -13.56 4.59 1.07
CA ASP A 113 -12.92 3.64 1.98
C ASP A 113 -11.42 3.49 1.70
N ILE A 114 -11.01 3.42 0.42
CA ILE A 114 -9.59 3.31 0.11
C ILE A 114 -8.82 4.59 0.44
N MET A 115 -9.44 5.76 0.26
CA MET A 115 -8.85 7.05 0.67
C MET A 115 -8.71 7.13 2.19
N ARG A 116 -9.72 6.68 2.93
CA ARG A 116 -9.69 6.61 4.39
C ARG A 116 -8.58 5.68 4.89
N TRP A 117 -8.52 4.47 4.34
CA TRP A 117 -7.49 3.48 4.66
C TRP A 117 -6.08 4.05 4.53
N ILE A 118 -5.82 4.76 3.43
CA ILE A 118 -4.53 5.39 3.16
C ILE A 118 -4.27 6.54 4.14
N SER A 119 -5.28 7.35 4.43
CA SER A 119 -5.20 8.48 5.35
C SER A 119 -4.94 8.06 6.80
N GLU A 120 -5.40 6.86 7.19
CA GLU A 120 -5.13 6.24 8.49
C GLU A 120 -3.68 5.73 8.61
N GLY A 121 -2.94 5.75 7.50
CA GLY A 121 -1.50 5.47 7.44
C GLY A 121 -1.16 4.15 6.74
N HIS A 122 -2.15 3.43 6.22
CA HIS A 122 -1.90 2.14 5.58
C HIS A 122 -1.44 2.31 4.12
N ALA A 123 -0.18 2.00 3.86
CA ALA A 123 0.44 2.12 2.54
C ALA A 123 0.39 0.84 1.69
N SER A 124 -0.54 -0.06 1.98
CA SER A 124 -0.72 -1.34 1.28
C SER A 124 -2.17 -1.59 0.91
N CYS A 125 -2.40 -2.40 -0.12
CA CYS A 125 -3.73 -2.81 -0.55
C CYS A 125 -4.43 -3.65 0.54
N PRO A 126 -5.68 -3.31 0.94
CA PRO A 126 -6.43 -4.09 1.93
C PRO A 126 -6.60 -5.57 1.57
N ASN A 127 -6.71 -5.89 0.27
CA ASN A 127 -7.02 -7.24 -0.18
C ASN A 127 -5.79 -8.15 -0.31
N CYS A 128 -4.68 -7.61 -0.82
CA CYS A 128 -3.49 -8.42 -1.16
C CYS A 128 -2.20 -7.97 -0.47
N ARG A 129 -2.27 -6.92 0.35
CA ARG A 129 -1.14 -6.33 1.09
C ARG A 129 0.02 -5.85 0.20
N ARG A 130 -0.16 -5.77 -1.12
CA ARG A 130 0.82 -5.18 -2.03
C ARG A 130 0.98 -3.68 -1.73
N PRO A 131 2.20 -3.13 -1.65
CA PRO A 131 2.43 -1.70 -1.49
C PRO A 131 1.69 -0.87 -2.54
N LEU A 132 1.16 0.29 -2.15
CA LEU A 132 0.40 1.18 -3.03
C LEU A 132 1.27 1.99 -3.99
N LEU A 133 2.53 2.26 -3.59
CA LEU A 133 3.54 2.91 -4.42
C LEU A 133 4.72 1.96 -4.64
N PRO A 134 5.30 1.93 -5.85
CA PRO A 134 6.57 1.25 -6.11
C PRO A 134 7.72 1.93 -5.35
N ASP A 135 8.79 1.18 -5.07
CA ASP A 135 9.89 1.67 -4.22
C ASP A 135 10.62 2.89 -4.77
N ALA A 136 10.64 3.07 -6.10
CA ALA A 136 11.22 4.25 -6.74
C ALA A 136 10.51 5.55 -6.31
N GLU A 137 9.18 5.60 -6.44
CA GLU A 137 8.36 6.76 -6.03
C GLU A 137 8.37 6.96 -4.51
N ARG A 138 8.66 5.91 -3.75
CA ARG A 138 8.81 5.98 -2.29
C ARG A 138 10.10 6.70 -1.89
N ARG A 139 11.21 6.45 -2.59
CA ARG A 139 12.54 7.01 -2.29
C ARG A 139 12.68 8.48 -2.68
N GLU A 140 11.98 8.93 -3.71
CA GLU A 140 12.05 10.32 -4.19
C GLU A 140 11.56 11.36 -3.16
N SER A 141 10.70 10.96 -2.22
CA SER A 141 10.12 11.86 -1.22
C SER A 141 10.84 11.86 0.13
N GLU A 142 11.77 10.92 0.38
CA GLU A 142 12.61 10.97 1.57
C GLU A 142 13.77 11.93 1.29
N PRO A 143 14.00 12.99 2.09
CA PRO A 143 15.20 13.81 1.93
C PRO A 143 16.40 12.89 2.11
N ARG A 144 17.14 12.68 1.02
CA ARG A 144 18.38 11.92 1.08
C ARG A 144 19.32 12.70 2.02
N PRO A 145 19.78 12.12 3.14
CA PRO A 145 20.76 12.79 3.98
C PRO A 145 21.95 13.14 3.09
N THR A 146 22.25 14.43 3.04
CA THR A 146 23.33 14.96 2.23
C THR A 146 24.67 14.48 2.78
N ALA A 147 25.74 14.58 1.98
CA ALA A 147 27.07 14.25 2.48
C ALA A 147 27.47 15.09 3.72
N SER A 148 26.91 16.28 3.88
CA SER A 148 27.08 17.10 5.09
C SER A 148 26.37 16.53 6.32
N ASP A 149 25.27 15.80 6.16
CA ASP A 149 24.48 15.28 7.27
C ASP A 149 25.16 14.08 7.95
N TRP A 150 25.87 13.23 7.18
CA TRP A 150 26.70 12.18 7.78
C TRP A 150 27.91 12.77 8.52
N PHE A 151 28.47 13.88 8.01
CA PHE A 151 29.64 14.51 8.60
C PHE A 151 29.29 15.16 9.95
N LEU A 152 28.17 15.88 10.04
CA LEU A 152 27.71 16.51 11.29
C LEU A 152 27.28 15.49 12.34
N ALA A 153 26.59 14.42 11.94
CA ALA A 153 26.22 13.34 12.86
C ALA A 153 27.46 12.65 13.46
N ARG A 154 28.54 12.52 12.66
CA ARG A 154 29.79 11.91 13.12
C ARG A 154 30.66 12.84 13.97
N ILE A 155 30.62 14.16 13.74
CA ILE A 155 31.28 15.15 14.62
C ILE A 155 30.60 15.17 16.00
N ALA A 156 29.26 15.14 16.04
CA ALA A 156 28.50 15.15 17.29
C ALA A 156 28.81 13.91 18.15
N ASP A 157 29.03 12.75 17.54
CA ASP A 157 29.34 11.49 18.23
C ASP A 157 30.84 11.38 18.61
N SER A 158 31.71 12.18 17.99
CA SER A 158 33.16 12.14 18.23
C SER A 158 33.64 13.05 19.36
N GLY A 159 32.76 13.89 19.94
CA GLY A 159 33.13 14.75 21.07
C GLY A 159 34.29 15.72 20.81
N ILE A 160 34.58 16.03 19.54
CA ILE A 160 35.65 16.97 19.18
C ILE A 160 35.08 18.38 19.28
N SER A 161 35.37 19.05 20.39
CA SER A 161 35.19 20.50 20.54
C SER A 161 36.28 21.23 19.73
N VAL A 162 35.87 22.13 18.83
CA VAL A 162 36.75 23.12 18.19
C VAL A 162 37.01 24.26 19.17
#